data_AF-A0A9W8MVS7-F1
#
_entry.id   AF-A0A9W8MVS7-F1
#
_cell.length_a   1.000
_cell.length_b   1.000
_cell.length_c   1.000
_cell.angle_alpha   90.00
_cell.angle_beta   90.00
_cell.angle_gamma   90.00
#
_symmetry.space_group_name_H-M   'P 1'
#
loop_
_entity.id
_entity.type
_entity.pdbx_description
1 polymer ?
#
loop_
_entity_poly.entity_id
_entity_poly.type
_entity_poly.pdbx_seq_one_letter_code
_entity_poly.pdbx_strand_id
1 'polypeptide(L)'
;MAFDPRLDKKTLASLKSMRDISRAYVYDLRHYTAETRWGPFNSDGSVNWTHVEHLINVVALNVQELPGSWALTRPPSCIDPPRISCALARRQISSTDWAGVEGTWRRYVCFMDYRDLFAFNFTDLADGPRQPKFFKDPRFREATRLIEVKIHLVPTTEIRFIRSSDLRPDEHDHYPPLCFVGSSKGVNGNEAQVEGYVRMGKDGIARWYLTSIYDDHPQWSSSGVQIGGLGSAMGVVGVWTTTHHDQDDPVGPFWLWKVEDNSPTHLMEYT
;
A
#
# COMPACT_ATOMS: atom_id res chain seq x y z
N MET A 1 20.40 -18.99 -22.60
CA MET A 1 21.16 -17.80 -22.17
C MET A 1 22.19 -18.25 -21.16
N ALA A 2 23.47 -18.00 -21.41
CA ALA A 2 24.53 -18.36 -20.47
C ALA A 2 24.43 -17.48 -19.20
N PHE A 3 24.39 -18.12 -18.03
CA PHE A 3 24.43 -17.45 -16.73
C PHE A 3 25.80 -16.78 -16.54
N ASP A 4 25.85 -15.44 -16.46
CA ASP A 4 27.06 -14.71 -16.05
C ASP A 4 26.97 -14.37 -14.55
N PRO A 5 27.73 -15.08 -13.69
CA PRO A 5 27.68 -14.87 -12.24
C PRO A 5 28.23 -13.50 -11.78
N ARG A 6 28.94 -12.75 -12.64
CA ARG A 6 29.37 -11.37 -12.34
C ARG A 6 28.28 -10.36 -12.60
N LEU A 7 27.48 -10.58 -13.65
CA LEU A 7 26.31 -9.76 -13.98
C LEU A 7 25.24 -9.89 -12.88
N ASP A 8 25.09 -11.09 -12.33
CA ASP A 8 24.16 -11.39 -11.23
C ASP A 8 24.56 -10.68 -9.92
N LYS A 9 25.85 -10.70 -9.55
CA LYS A 9 26.35 -9.99 -8.35
C LYS A 9 26.19 -8.48 -8.43
N LYS A 10 26.47 -7.87 -9.59
CA LYS A 10 26.32 -6.42 -9.79
C LYS A 10 24.85 -6.01 -9.74
N THR A 11 23.97 -6.80 -10.37
CA THR A 11 22.52 -6.59 -10.34
C THR A 11 21.99 -6.69 -8.91
N LEU A 12 22.37 -7.74 -8.19
CA LEU A 12 21.97 -7.94 -6.79
C LEU A 12 22.45 -6.81 -5.87
N ALA A 13 23.69 -6.33 -6.05
CA ALA A 13 24.18 -5.17 -5.32
C ALA A 13 23.38 -3.89 -5.63
N SER A 14 23.02 -3.68 -6.90
CA SER A 14 22.19 -2.55 -7.33
C SER A 14 20.80 -2.60 -6.71
N LEU A 15 20.15 -3.78 -6.72
CA LEU A 15 18.82 -3.97 -6.12
C LEU A 15 18.84 -3.75 -4.61
N LYS A 16 19.88 -4.24 -3.91
CA LYS A 16 20.07 -3.98 -2.48
C LYS A 16 20.20 -2.48 -2.20
N SER A 17 21.04 -1.78 -2.95
CA SER A 17 21.21 -0.34 -2.80
C SER A 17 19.92 0.42 -3.08
N MET A 18 19.15 0.02 -4.10
CA MET A 18 17.85 0.61 -4.43
C MET A 18 16.84 0.41 -3.29
N ARG A 19 16.84 -0.78 -2.66
CA ARG A 19 16.00 -1.06 -1.50
C ARG A 19 16.34 -0.15 -0.32
N ASP A 20 17.62 -0.01 0.02
CA ASP A 20 18.04 0.79 1.16
C ASP A 20 17.69 2.27 0.97
N ILE A 21 17.85 2.80 -0.26
CA ILE A 21 17.42 4.16 -0.61
C ILE A 21 15.90 4.29 -0.48
N SER A 22 15.15 3.30 -0.97
CA SER A 22 13.69 3.35 -0.93
C SER A 22 13.14 3.22 0.49
N ARG A 23 13.72 2.36 1.33
CA ARG A 23 13.40 2.28 2.75
C ARG A 23 13.68 3.59 3.47
N ALA A 24 14.81 4.22 3.18
CA ALA A 24 15.15 5.50 3.78
C ALA A 24 14.13 6.59 3.42
N TYR A 25 13.63 6.60 2.18
CA TYR A 25 12.59 7.52 1.78
C TYR A 25 11.24 7.21 2.45
N VAL A 26 10.84 5.94 2.46
CA VAL A 26 9.53 5.50 2.99
C VAL A 26 9.43 5.65 4.50
N TYR A 27 10.49 5.38 5.25
CA TYR A 27 10.46 5.48 6.72
C TYR A 27 10.87 6.86 7.26
N ASP A 28 11.10 7.84 6.40
CA ASP A 28 11.32 9.24 6.80
C ASP A 28 10.00 9.86 7.21
N LEU A 29 9.81 10.09 8.52
CA LEU A 29 8.55 10.57 9.08
C LEU A 29 8.16 11.98 8.60
N ARG A 30 9.11 12.75 8.04
CA ARG A 30 8.85 14.11 7.54
C ARG A 30 7.96 14.14 6.31
N HIS A 31 7.80 13.02 5.61
CA HIS A 31 6.94 12.93 4.43
C HIS A 31 5.45 12.80 4.78
N TYR A 32 5.10 12.56 6.04
CA TYR A 32 3.73 12.24 6.47
C TYR A 32 3.15 13.38 7.30
N THR A 33 2.46 14.28 6.61
CA THR A 33 1.86 15.46 7.21
C THR A 33 0.39 15.56 6.81
N ALA A 34 -0.32 16.52 7.42
CA ALA A 34 -1.70 16.82 7.05
C ALA A 34 -1.82 17.28 5.58
N GLU A 35 -0.83 18.03 5.07
CA GLU A 35 -0.78 18.50 3.68
C GLU A 35 -0.63 17.34 2.69
N THR A 36 0.19 16.33 3.04
CA THR A 36 0.36 15.12 2.22
C THR A 36 -0.71 14.06 2.51
N ARG A 37 -1.67 14.36 3.40
CA ARG A 37 -2.71 13.43 3.88
C ARG A 37 -2.16 12.06 4.31
N TRP A 38 -0.96 12.07 4.90
CA TRP A 38 -0.25 10.87 5.35
C TRP A 38 -0.13 9.78 4.27
N GLY A 39 -0.03 10.19 3.01
CA GLY A 39 0.06 9.30 1.85
C GLY A 39 1.10 9.78 0.82
N PRO A 40 1.18 9.13 -0.34
CA PRO A 40 2.12 9.48 -1.40
C PRO A 40 1.62 10.68 -2.23
N PHE A 41 1.29 11.79 -1.57
CA PHE A 41 0.75 13.00 -2.18
C PHE A 41 1.67 14.20 -1.93
N ASN A 42 1.68 15.13 -2.87
CA ASN A 42 2.29 16.44 -2.68
C ASN A 42 1.32 17.36 -1.91
N SER A 43 1.83 18.49 -1.40
CA SER A 43 1.03 19.47 -0.66
C SER A 43 -0.08 20.12 -1.49
N ASP A 44 0.02 20.09 -2.82
CA ASP A 44 -1.04 20.55 -3.74
C ASP A 44 -2.13 19.49 -3.99
N GLY A 45 -1.99 18.29 -3.41
CA GLY A 45 -2.89 17.16 -3.55
C GLY A 45 -2.67 16.30 -4.81
N SER A 46 -1.68 16.62 -5.64
CA SER A 46 -1.23 15.76 -6.74
C SER A 46 -0.47 14.53 -6.23
N VAL A 47 -0.38 13.49 -7.06
CA VAL A 47 0.39 12.28 -6.71
C VAL A 47 1.89 12.55 -6.72
N ASN A 48 2.58 12.18 -5.65
CA ASN A 48 4.04 12.15 -5.59
C ASN A 48 4.56 10.82 -6.16
N TRP A 49 4.81 10.78 -7.47
CA TRP A 49 5.25 9.55 -8.14
C TRP A 49 6.61 9.03 -7.68
N THR A 50 7.51 9.89 -7.19
CA THR A 50 8.77 9.47 -6.57
C THR A 50 8.51 8.69 -5.28
N HIS A 51 7.58 9.15 -4.45
CA HIS A 51 7.16 8.41 -3.27
C HIS A 51 6.54 7.06 -3.67
N VAL A 52 5.63 7.04 -4.65
CA VAL A 52 5.01 5.80 -5.15
C VAL A 52 6.06 4.79 -5.63
N GLU A 53 7.08 5.24 -6.36
CA GLU A 53 8.18 4.38 -6.81
C GLU A 53 8.93 3.75 -5.63
N HIS A 54 9.26 4.53 -4.59
CA HIS A 54 9.90 4.00 -3.39
C HIS A 54 9.02 2.99 -2.65
N LEU A 55 7.71 3.22 -2.55
CA LEU A 55 6.76 2.28 -1.95
C LEU A 55 6.74 0.95 -2.74
N ILE A 56 6.65 1.02 -4.08
CA ILE A 56 6.71 -0.15 -4.97
C ILE A 56 8.02 -0.90 -4.75
N ASN A 57 9.16 -0.21 -4.74
CA ASN A 57 10.47 -0.82 -4.59
C ASN A 57 10.61 -1.58 -3.27
N VAL A 58 10.15 -1.01 -2.15
CA VAL A 58 10.20 -1.70 -0.85
C VAL A 58 9.36 -2.98 -0.89
N VAL A 59 8.09 -2.88 -1.29
CA VAL A 59 7.17 -4.03 -1.29
C VAL A 59 7.63 -5.11 -2.29
N ALA A 60 7.99 -4.71 -3.52
CA ALA A 60 8.39 -5.65 -4.57
C ALA A 60 9.66 -6.42 -4.21
N LEU A 61 10.67 -5.74 -3.65
CA LEU A 61 11.93 -6.39 -3.26
C LEU A 61 11.76 -7.29 -2.04
N ASN A 62 10.88 -6.95 -1.09
CA ASN A 62 10.55 -7.84 0.02
C ASN A 62 9.83 -9.10 -0.48
N VAL A 63 8.86 -8.95 -1.38
CA VAL A 63 8.12 -10.07 -1.97
C VAL A 63 9.03 -10.96 -2.84
N GLN A 64 10.08 -10.41 -3.44
CA GLN A 64 11.08 -11.17 -4.19
C GLN A 64 11.92 -12.08 -3.30
N GLU A 65 12.18 -11.67 -2.05
CA GLU A 65 12.93 -12.48 -1.05
C GLU A 65 12.06 -13.57 -0.40
N LEU A 66 10.74 -13.52 -0.57
CA LEU A 66 9.84 -14.58 -0.07
C LEU A 66 10.12 -15.92 -0.76
N PRO A 67 10.02 -17.06 -0.04
CA PRO A 67 10.22 -18.39 -0.60
C PRO A 67 9.35 -18.65 -1.84
N GLY A 68 9.81 -19.53 -2.74
CA GLY A 68 9.11 -19.84 -4.00
C GLY A 68 7.68 -20.35 -3.83
N SER A 69 7.31 -20.88 -2.66
CA SER A 69 5.93 -21.24 -2.31
C SER A 69 4.93 -20.07 -2.35
N TRP A 70 5.44 -18.83 -2.37
CA TRP A 70 4.66 -17.59 -2.41
C TRP A 70 4.52 -16.99 -3.82
N ALA A 71 4.85 -17.75 -4.87
CA ALA A 71 4.80 -17.25 -6.24
C ALA A 71 3.40 -16.74 -6.65
N LEU A 72 2.32 -17.35 -6.12
CA LEU A 72 0.93 -16.98 -6.44
C LEU A 72 0.42 -15.76 -5.66
N THR A 73 1.10 -15.36 -4.59
CA THR A 73 0.70 -14.23 -3.73
C THR A 73 1.46 -12.95 -4.08
N ARG A 74 2.01 -12.84 -5.28
CA ARG A 74 2.75 -11.64 -5.73
C ARG A 74 1.81 -10.64 -6.40
N PRO A 75 1.98 -9.32 -6.16
CA PRO A 75 1.27 -8.30 -6.92
C PRO A 75 1.54 -8.45 -8.42
N PRO A 76 0.60 -8.04 -9.29
CA PRO A 76 0.80 -8.12 -10.73
C PRO A 76 2.03 -7.30 -11.15
N SER A 77 2.96 -7.90 -11.87
CA SER A 77 4.04 -7.16 -12.53
C SER A 77 3.56 -6.65 -13.90
N CYS A 78 4.11 -5.54 -14.39
CA CYS A 78 3.83 -5.02 -15.74
C CYS A 78 4.34 -5.93 -16.88
N ILE A 79 5.04 -7.02 -16.53
CA ILE A 79 5.57 -8.04 -17.44
C ILE A 79 4.74 -9.33 -17.36
N ASP A 80 3.88 -9.47 -16.33
CA ASP A 80 2.98 -10.61 -16.24
C ASP A 80 2.04 -10.58 -17.45
N PRO A 81 1.81 -11.73 -18.13
CA PRO A 81 0.73 -11.80 -19.10
C PRO A 81 -0.55 -11.30 -18.41
N PRO A 82 -1.41 -10.53 -19.10
CA PRO A 82 -2.58 -9.92 -18.47
C PRO A 82 -3.35 -11.01 -17.73
N ARG A 83 -3.31 -10.95 -16.41
CA ARG A 83 -4.04 -11.91 -15.58
C ARG A 83 -5.51 -11.80 -15.98
N ILE A 84 -6.23 -12.92 -15.93
CA ILE A 84 -7.67 -12.93 -16.24
C ILE A 84 -8.40 -11.85 -15.42
N SER A 85 -7.97 -11.61 -14.18
CA SER A 85 -8.44 -10.50 -13.34
C SER A 85 -8.24 -9.10 -13.95
N CYS A 86 -7.11 -8.80 -14.61
CA CYS A 86 -6.92 -7.52 -15.31
C CYS A 86 -7.87 -7.36 -16.52
N ALA A 87 -8.12 -8.46 -17.24
CA ALA A 87 -9.02 -8.46 -18.40
C ALA A 87 -10.51 -8.39 -17.98
N LEU A 88 -10.88 -9.05 -16.88
CA LEU A 88 -12.22 -9.01 -16.30
C LEU A 88 -12.50 -7.64 -15.67
N ALA A 89 -11.54 -7.06 -14.94
CA ALA A 89 -11.70 -5.75 -14.33
C ALA A 89 -11.92 -4.65 -15.38
N ARG A 90 -11.23 -4.71 -16.53
CA ARG A 90 -11.49 -3.80 -17.67
C ARG A 90 -12.84 -4.03 -18.35
N ARG A 91 -13.41 -5.24 -18.30
CA ARG A 91 -14.73 -5.55 -18.88
C ARG A 91 -15.90 -5.22 -17.94
N GLN A 92 -15.64 -5.03 -16.65
CA GLN A 92 -16.63 -4.81 -15.60
C GLN A 92 -16.55 -3.42 -14.93
N ILE A 93 -15.87 -2.43 -15.52
CA ILE A 93 -15.96 -1.05 -15.00
C ILE A 93 -17.39 -0.57 -15.25
N SER A 94 -18.24 -0.71 -14.23
CA SER A 94 -19.56 -0.10 -14.23
C SER A 94 -19.40 1.39 -13.97
N SER A 95 -20.29 2.21 -14.51
CA SER A 95 -20.31 3.65 -14.18
C SER A 95 -20.50 3.91 -12.69
N THR A 96 -21.11 2.96 -11.98
CA THR A 96 -21.36 3.00 -10.53
C THR A 96 -20.14 2.57 -9.69
N ASP A 97 -19.27 1.70 -10.22
CA ASP A 97 -18.01 1.29 -9.61
C ASP A 97 -16.84 1.65 -10.54
N TRP A 98 -16.68 2.94 -10.79
CA TRP A 98 -15.70 3.45 -11.74
C TRP A 98 -14.24 3.16 -11.33
N ALA A 99 -13.98 2.95 -10.03
CA ALA A 99 -12.65 2.59 -9.53
C ALA A 99 -12.42 1.07 -9.47
N GLY A 100 -13.45 0.25 -9.67
CA GLY A 100 -13.39 -1.20 -9.55
C GLY A 100 -13.15 -1.67 -8.11
N VAL A 101 -13.82 -1.03 -7.15
CA VAL A 101 -13.70 -1.25 -5.70
C VAL A 101 -14.12 -2.65 -5.29
N GLU A 102 -15.26 -3.14 -5.77
CA GLU A 102 -15.90 -4.33 -5.19
C GLU A 102 -15.09 -5.60 -5.41
N GLY A 103 -15.05 -6.47 -4.41
CA GLY A 103 -14.54 -7.84 -4.53
C GLY A 103 -13.40 -8.17 -3.55
N THR A 104 -12.65 -9.21 -3.91
CA THR A 104 -11.56 -9.73 -3.08
C THR A 104 -10.20 -9.17 -3.49
N TRP A 105 -9.44 -8.75 -2.49
CA TRP A 105 -8.14 -8.14 -2.61
C TRP A 105 -7.10 -8.87 -1.75
N ARG A 106 -5.85 -8.74 -2.14
CA ARG A 106 -4.68 -9.12 -1.36
C ARG A 106 -3.88 -7.87 -1.05
N ARG A 107 -3.36 -7.78 0.16
CA ARG A 107 -2.64 -6.61 0.64
C ARG A 107 -1.34 -7.04 1.31
N TYR A 108 -0.21 -6.59 0.79
CA TYR A 108 1.02 -6.61 1.57
C TYR A 108 1.12 -5.33 2.38
N VAL A 109 1.50 -5.48 3.64
CA VAL A 109 1.98 -4.38 4.49
C VAL A 109 3.40 -4.71 4.94
N CYS A 110 4.30 -3.73 4.86
CA CYS A 110 5.65 -3.86 5.40
C CYS A 110 5.85 -2.87 6.55
N PHE A 111 6.68 -3.25 7.53
CA PHE A 111 7.13 -2.37 8.61
C PHE A 111 8.44 -2.86 9.21
N MET A 112 9.16 -1.94 9.84
CA MET A 112 10.24 -2.27 10.76
C MET A 112 9.79 -2.14 12.22
N ASP A 113 10.63 -2.63 13.14
CA ASP A 113 10.41 -2.44 14.58
C ASP A 113 10.30 -0.95 14.93
N TYR A 114 9.42 -0.61 15.87
CA TYR A 114 9.20 0.78 16.28
C TYR A 114 10.49 1.42 16.83
N ARG A 115 11.34 0.67 17.55
CA ARG A 115 12.61 1.18 18.04
C ARG A 115 13.57 1.49 16.90
N ASP A 116 13.57 0.67 15.86
CA ASP A 116 14.36 0.92 14.66
C ASP A 116 13.84 2.15 13.90
N LEU A 117 12.52 2.33 13.81
CA LEU A 117 11.89 3.52 13.20
C LEU A 117 12.25 4.79 13.96
N PHE A 118 12.15 4.76 15.29
CA PHE A 118 12.54 5.88 16.14
C PHE A 118 14.04 6.18 15.99
N ALA A 119 14.88 5.14 16.08
CA ALA A 119 16.32 5.27 15.93
C ALA A 119 16.71 5.87 14.59
N PHE A 120 16.13 5.37 13.49
CA PHE A 120 16.34 5.86 12.14
C PHE A 120 15.98 7.36 12.02
N ASN A 121 14.89 7.81 12.64
CA ASN A 121 14.43 9.20 12.48
C ASN A 121 15.09 10.20 13.44
N PHE A 122 15.49 9.80 14.64
CA PHE A 122 15.80 10.76 15.71
C PHE A 122 17.20 10.59 16.33
N THR A 123 18.00 9.63 15.89
CA THR A 123 19.34 9.40 16.44
C THR A 123 20.44 9.59 15.41
N ASP A 124 21.67 9.77 15.88
CA ASP A 124 22.86 9.91 15.03
C ASP A 124 23.49 8.57 14.60
N LEU A 125 22.74 7.48 14.68
CA LEU A 125 23.19 6.19 14.18
C LEU A 125 23.39 6.23 12.65
N ALA A 126 24.36 5.45 12.16
CA ALA A 126 24.62 5.28 10.72
C ALA A 126 24.84 6.60 9.94
N ASP A 127 25.66 7.50 10.48
CA ASP A 127 26.04 8.80 9.90
C ASP A 127 24.96 9.88 9.98
N GLY A 128 23.97 9.70 10.87
CA GLY A 128 22.94 10.70 11.16
C GLY A 128 21.52 10.18 10.93
N PRO A 129 20.51 10.96 11.35
CA PRO A 129 19.13 10.56 11.18
C PRO A 129 18.76 10.49 9.69
N ARG A 130 17.95 9.49 9.36
CA ARG A 130 17.35 9.24 8.05
C ARG A 130 18.34 8.84 6.96
N GLN A 131 19.51 8.33 7.33
CA GLN A 131 20.53 7.91 6.36
C GLN A 131 20.29 6.47 5.86
N PRO A 132 20.39 6.20 4.54
CA PRO A 132 20.23 4.84 3.99
C PRO A 132 21.20 3.81 4.56
N LYS A 133 22.34 4.26 5.11
CA LYS A 133 23.32 3.40 5.77
C LYS A 133 22.72 2.63 6.95
N PHE A 134 21.65 3.14 7.58
CA PHE A 134 20.94 2.46 8.67
C PHE A 134 20.50 1.04 8.28
N PHE A 135 19.96 0.87 7.08
CA PHE A 135 19.43 -0.41 6.58
C PHE A 135 20.51 -1.42 6.18
N LYS A 136 21.79 -1.03 6.23
CA LYS A 136 22.92 -1.94 5.98
C LYS A 136 23.31 -2.74 7.22
N ASP A 137 22.75 -2.43 8.39
CA ASP A 137 22.97 -3.23 9.60
C ASP A 137 22.41 -4.65 9.39
N PRO A 138 23.24 -5.72 9.51
CA PRO A 138 22.77 -7.09 9.35
C PRO A 138 21.69 -7.52 10.36
N ARG A 139 21.52 -6.76 11.45
CA ARG A 139 20.50 -6.99 12.48
C ARG A 139 19.16 -6.36 12.13
N PHE A 140 19.12 -5.41 11.21
CA PHE A 140 17.88 -4.78 10.77
C PHE A 140 16.92 -5.83 10.22
N ARG A 141 15.65 -5.76 10.65
CA ARG A 141 14.59 -6.63 10.17
C ARG A 141 13.39 -5.78 9.74
N GLU A 142 12.79 -6.20 8.63
CA GLU A 142 11.56 -5.63 8.13
C GLU A 142 10.58 -6.78 7.93
N ALA A 143 9.42 -6.69 8.59
CA ALA A 143 8.36 -7.66 8.46
C ALA A 143 7.54 -7.38 7.20
N THR A 144 7.05 -8.43 6.54
CA THR A 144 6.11 -8.33 5.42
C THR A 144 4.94 -9.27 5.67
N ARG A 145 3.73 -8.71 5.76
CA ARG A 145 2.52 -9.48 6.06
C ARG A 145 1.54 -9.43 4.91
N LEU A 146 1.00 -10.60 4.56
CA LEU A 146 -0.10 -10.74 3.61
C LEU A 146 -1.44 -10.70 4.34
N ILE A 147 -2.36 -9.90 3.83
CA ILE A 147 -3.70 -9.70 4.38
C ILE A 147 -4.71 -9.91 3.25
N GLU A 148 -5.78 -10.66 3.54
CA GLU A 148 -6.98 -10.70 2.69
C GLU A 148 -7.87 -9.51 3.02
N VAL A 149 -8.37 -8.82 1.99
CA VAL A 149 -9.33 -7.73 2.16
C VAL A 149 -10.52 -7.99 1.25
N LYS A 150 -11.74 -7.98 1.80
CA LYS A 150 -12.98 -8.14 1.04
C LYS A 150 -13.83 -6.90 1.26
N ILE A 151 -14.18 -6.21 0.18
CA ILE A 151 -14.90 -4.94 0.24
C ILE A 151 -16.03 -4.88 -0.78
N HIS A 152 -17.08 -4.15 -0.44
CA HIS A 152 -18.23 -3.89 -1.29
C HIS A 152 -18.67 -2.43 -1.13
N LEU A 153 -19.33 -1.88 -2.15
CA LEU A 153 -19.76 -0.50 -2.13
C LEU A 153 -20.97 -0.33 -1.21
N VAL A 154 -21.02 0.82 -0.53
CA VAL A 154 -22.14 1.22 0.31
C VAL A 154 -22.50 2.69 0.07
N PRO A 155 -23.75 3.10 0.36
CA PRO A 155 -24.10 4.51 0.44
C PRO A 155 -23.25 5.25 1.49
N THR A 156 -23.06 6.55 1.29
CA THR A 156 -22.32 7.43 2.22
C THR A 156 -22.89 7.44 3.64
N THR A 157 -24.16 7.10 3.80
CA THR A 157 -24.88 7.02 5.09
C THR A 157 -24.45 5.87 5.98
N GLU A 158 -23.82 4.84 5.43
CA GLU A 158 -23.40 3.64 6.19
C GLU A 158 -21.98 3.79 6.78
N ILE A 159 -21.25 4.82 6.37
CA ILE A 159 -19.89 5.08 6.83
C ILE A 159 -19.92 5.79 8.18
N ARG A 160 -19.12 5.30 9.14
CA ARG A 160 -19.11 5.80 10.53
C ARG A 160 -17.92 6.69 10.83
N PHE A 161 -16.73 6.35 10.35
CA PHE A 161 -15.48 6.98 10.78
C PHE A 161 -14.87 7.96 9.78
N ILE A 162 -15.46 8.11 8.59
CA ILE A 162 -14.96 9.04 7.57
C ILE A 162 -15.68 10.38 7.70
N ARG A 163 -14.93 11.49 7.57
CA ARG A 163 -15.50 12.83 7.68
C ARG A 163 -16.35 13.15 6.46
N SER A 164 -17.55 13.70 6.66
CA SER A 164 -18.44 14.13 5.57
C SER A 164 -17.78 15.09 4.58
N SER A 165 -16.83 15.92 5.05
CA SER A 165 -16.04 16.83 4.19
C SER A 165 -15.22 16.11 3.13
N ASP A 166 -14.76 14.89 3.40
CA ASP A 166 -13.96 14.09 2.48
C ASP A 166 -14.79 13.46 1.36
N LEU A 167 -16.11 13.38 1.55
CA LEU A 167 -17.07 12.74 0.65
C LEU A 167 -17.85 13.75 -0.19
N ARG A 168 -17.51 15.05 -0.09
CA ARG A 168 -18.16 16.08 -0.89
C ARG A 168 -17.81 15.89 -2.37
N PRO A 169 -18.81 15.71 -3.25
CA PRO A 169 -18.57 15.71 -4.68
C PRO A 169 -18.04 17.07 -5.11
N ASP A 170 -17.07 17.09 -6.02
CA ASP A 170 -16.77 18.32 -6.74
C ASP A 170 -17.90 18.55 -7.76
N GLU A 171 -18.36 19.79 -7.93
CA GLU A 171 -19.57 20.11 -8.74
C GLU A 171 -19.47 19.70 -10.22
N HIS A 172 -18.27 19.33 -10.67
CA HIS A 172 -17.94 18.93 -12.05
C HIS A 172 -17.30 17.54 -12.14
N ASP A 173 -17.39 16.72 -11.09
CA ASP A 173 -16.77 15.40 -11.10
C ASP A 173 -17.64 14.37 -11.82
N HIS A 174 -17.14 13.83 -12.94
CA HIS A 174 -17.74 12.67 -13.60
C HIS A 174 -17.60 11.39 -12.77
N TYR A 175 -16.82 11.43 -11.69
CA TYR A 175 -16.49 10.30 -10.82
C TYR A 175 -16.86 10.61 -9.37
N PRO A 176 -18.13 10.44 -8.97
CA PRO A 176 -18.55 10.73 -7.60
C PRO A 176 -17.78 9.86 -6.58
N PRO A 177 -17.53 10.35 -5.35
CA PRO A 177 -16.86 9.56 -4.33
C PRO A 177 -17.55 8.21 -4.09
N LEU A 178 -16.77 7.13 -4.07
CA LEU A 178 -17.24 5.78 -3.79
C LEU A 178 -16.95 5.46 -2.33
N CYS A 179 -17.94 5.00 -1.58
CA CYS A 179 -17.75 4.52 -0.21
C CYS A 179 -17.82 3.00 -0.17
N PHE A 180 -17.03 2.39 0.69
CA PHE A 180 -17.00 0.94 0.83
C PHE A 180 -16.80 0.52 2.27
N VAL A 181 -17.32 -0.67 2.59
CA VAL A 181 -17.06 -1.38 3.84
C VAL A 181 -16.68 -2.82 3.56
N GLY A 182 -16.17 -3.51 4.58
CA GLY A 182 -15.80 -4.90 4.44
C GLY A 182 -15.03 -5.45 5.62
N SER A 183 -14.23 -6.49 5.36
CA SER A 183 -13.32 -7.05 6.35
C SER A 183 -11.90 -7.22 5.82
N SER A 184 -10.96 -7.21 6.75
CA SER A 184 -9.56 -7.52 6.53
C SER A 184 -9.14 -8.65 7.45
N LYS A 185 -8.47 -9.66 6.92
CA LYS A 185 -8.08 -10.87 7.66
C LYS A 185 -6.61 -11.17 7.45
N GLY A 186 -5.86 -11.15 8.55
CA GLY A 186 -4.47 -11.57 8.58
C GLY A 186 -4.30 -13.09 8.69
N VAL A 187 -3.05 -13.55 8.58
CA VAL A 187 -2.66 -14.96 8.69
C VAL A 187 -3.09 -15.58 10.02
N ASN A 188 -2.95 -14.82 11.12
CA ASN A 188 -3.21 -15.30 12.48
C ASN A 188 -4.69 -15.32 12.86
N GLY A 189 -5.58 -15.09 11.89
CA GLY A 189 -7.03 -15.05 12.13
C GLY A 189 -7.55 -13.73 12.70
N ASN A 190 -6.68 -12.75 12.98
CA ASN A 190 -7.10 -11.41 13.36
C ASN A 190 -7.89 -10.79 12.22
N GLU A 191 -9.19 -10.56 12.48
CA GLU A 191 -10.11 -9.91 11.57
C GLU A 191 -10.39 -8.49 12.04
N ALA A 192 -10.33 -7.53 11.13
CA ALA A 192 -10.72 -6.15 11.35
C ALA A 192 -11.84 -5.80 10.38
N GLN A 193 -12.80 -4.99 10.85
CA GLN A 193 -13.70 -4.31 9.93
C GLN A 193 -12.90 -3.26 9.15
N VAL A 194 -13.30 -3.02 7.90
CA VAL A 194 -12.73 -1.92 7.11
C VAL A 194 -13.83 -1.00 6.64
N GLU A 195 -13.55 0.29 6.69
CA GLU A 195 -14.34 1.35 6.08
C GLU A 195 -13.40 2.20 5.23
N GLY A 196 -13.86 2.67 4.09
CA GLY A 196 -13.01 3.45 3.21
C GLY A 196 -13.79 4.18 2.14
N TYR A 197 -13.05 4.98 1.39
CA TYR A 197 -13.61 5.68 0.25
C TYR A 197 -12.56 5.87 -0.84
N VAL A 198 -13.06 6.02 -2.07
CA VAL A 198 -12.27 6.35 -3.25
C VAL A 198 -12.79 7.65 -3.82
N ARG A 199 -11.88 8.56 -4.16
CA ARG A 199 -12.22 9.80 -4.85
C ARG A 199 -11.31 10.04 -6.03
N MET A 200 -11.85 10.66 -7.06
CA MET A 200 -11.01 11.29 -8.06
C MET A 200 -10.30 12.48 -7.42
N GLY A 201 -9.18 12.88 -7.98
CA GLY A 201 -8.69 14.22 -7.70
C GLY A 201 -8.13 14.84 -8.94
N LYS A 202 -7.57 16.03 -8.76
CA LYS A 202 -7.49 17.03 -9.83
C LYS A 202 -6.57 16.64 -11.00
N ASP A 203 -5.66 15.71 -10.77
CA ASP A 203 -4.76 15.12 -11.77
C ASP A 203 -5.36 13.90 -12.50
N GLY A 204 -6.63 13.55 -12.24
CA GLY A 204 -7.33 12.44 -12.89
C GLY A 204 -6.95 11.04 -12.37
N ILE A 205 -6.30 10.96 -11.21
CA ILE A 205 -5.88 9.68 -10.61
C ILE A 205 -6.76 9.31 -9.40
N ALA A 206 -7.17 8.05 -9.26
CA ALA A 206 -8.00 7.64 -8.12
C ALA A 206 -7.18 7.58 -6.81
N ARG A 207 -7.68 8.22 -5.75
CA ARG A 207 -7.12 8.17 -4.39
C ARG A 207 -7.97 7.28 -3.50
N TRP A 208 -7.31 6.40 -2.77
CA TRP A 208 -7.93 5.44 -1.88
C TRP A 208 -7.57 5.78 -0.43
N TYR A 209 -8.59 5.73 0.42
CA TYR A 209 -8.46 5.89 1.86
C TYR A 209 -9.19 4.73 2.53
N LEU A 210 -8.49 3.99 3.39
CA LEU A 210 -9.01 2.82 4.08
C LEU A 210 -8.64 2.90 5.55
N THR A 211 -9.62 2.69 6.42
CA THR A 211 -9.46 2.62 7.87
C THR A 211 -9.75 1.19 8.33
N SER A 212 -8.85 0.60 9.10
CA SER A 212 -9.07 -0.68 9.77
C SER A 212 -9.53 -0.45 11.21
N ILE A 213 -10.64 -1.08 11.57
CA ILE A 213 -11.38 -0.89 12.80
C ILE A 213 -11.37 -2.21 13.57
N TYR A 214 -10.86 -2.15 14.80
CA TYR A 214 -10.80 -3.27 15.74
C TYR A 214 -11.64 -2.93 16.95
N ASP A 215 -12.55 -3.82 17.34
CA ASP A 215 -13.44 -3.62 18.49
C ASP A 215 -14.15 -2.25 18.48
N ASP A 216 -14.67 -1.85 17.30
CA ASP A 216 -15.29 -0.54 17.05
C ASP A 216 -14.39 0.70 17.27
N HIS A 217 -13.07 0.50 17.36
CA HIS A 217 -12.08 1.55 17.45
C HIS A 217 -11.23 1.61 16.16
N PRO A 218 -11.22 2.75 15.44
CA PRO A 218 -10.39 2.92 14.26
C PRO A 218 -8.93 3.04 14.70
N GLN A 219 -8.09 2.06 14.30
CA GLN A 219 -6.69 1.99 14.76
C GLN A 219 -5.69 2.32 13.65
N TRP A 220 -5.95 1.85 12.43
CA TRP A 220 -5.02 1.99 11.31
C TRP A 220 -5.67 2.75 10.17
N SER A 221 -4.92 3.69 9.61
CA SER A 221 -5.28 4.49 8.45
C SER A 221 -4.37 4.14 7.29
N SER A 222 -4.92 4.10 6.08
CA SER A 222 -4.18 3.76 4.86
C SER A 222 -4.57 4.73 3.74
N SER A 223 -3.57 5.42 3.20
CA SER A 223 -3.72 6.39 2.12
C SER A 223 -2.91 5.93 0.91
N GLY A 224 -3.55 5.82 -0.26
CA GLY A 224 -2.88 5.30 -1.46
C GLY A 224 -3.43 5.81 -2.77
N VAL A 225 -2.73 5.45 -3.84
CA VAL A 225 -3.04 5.80 -5.21
C VAL A 225 -3.29 4.55 -6.04
N GLN A 226 -4.32 4.57 -6.88
CA GLN A 226 -4.59 3.48 -7.81
C GLN A 226 -3.64 3.54 -9.01
N ILE A 227 -2.97 2.43 -9.30
CA ILE A 227 -2.02 2.29 -10.40
C ILE A 227 -2.58 1.43 -11.53
N GLY A 228 -2.17 1.71 -12.77
CA GLY A 228 -2.65 1.02 -13.97
C GLY A 228 -3.99 1.52 -14.53
N GLY A 229 -4.52 2.62 -13.98
CA GLY A 229 -5.76 3.26 -14.44
C GLY A 229 -7.01 2.82 -13.67
N LEU A 230 -8.16 3.36 -14.07
CA LEU A 230 -9.45 3.08 -13.44
C LEU A 230 -9.79 1.59 -13.53
N GLY A 231 -10.31 1.02 -12.43
CA GLY A 231 -10.64 -0.39 -12.34
C GLY A 231 -9.45 -1.35 -12.42
N SER A 232 -8.21 -0.86 -12.43
CA SER A 232 -7.04 -1.71 -12.62
C SER A 232 -6.84 -2.72 -11.50
N ALA A 233 -6.64 -4.00 -11.87
CA ALA A 233 -6.31 -5.06 -10.93
C ALA A 233 -4.87 -4.97 -10.38
N MET A 234 -4.00 -4.10 -10.96
CA MET A 234 -2.72 -3.74 -10.32
C MET A 234 -2.95 -3.08 -8.95
N GLY A 235 -4.11 -2.47 -8.77
CA GLY A 235 -4.63 -2.02 -7.50
C GLY A 235 -4.00 -0.74 -6.99
N VAL A 236 -3.74 -0.68 -5.69
CA VAL A 236 -3.43 0.53 -4.93
C VAL A 236 -2.08 0.36 -4.24
N VAL A 237 -1.21 1.36 -4.41
CA VAL A 237 0.03 1.48 -3.65
C VAL A 237 -0.09 2.68 -2.73
N GLY A 238 0.35 2.52 -1.48
CA GLY A 238 0.22 3.59 -0.52
C GLY A 238 0.97 3.34 0.77
N VAL A 239 0.56 4.11 1.76
CA VAL A 239 1.16 4.14 3.09
C VAL A 239 0.10 3.85 4.12
N TRP A 240 0.46 3.09 5.13
CA TRP A 240 -0.35 2.90 6.32
C TRP A 240 0.33 3.52 7.53
N THR A 241 -0.47 4.00 8.46
CA THR A 241 -0.05 4.58 9.75
C THR A 241 -1.22 4.45 10.75
N THR A 242 -1.12 5.03 11.95
CA THR A 242 -2.26 5.05 12.88
C THR A 242 -3.29 6.11 12.46
N THR A 243 -4.46 6.09 13.08
CA THR A 243 -5.53 7.08 12.87
C THR A 243 -5.32 8.38 13.62
N HIS A 244 -4.43 8.42 14.62
CA HIS A 244 -4.10 9.62 15.39
C HIS A 244 -3.18 10.55 14.62
N HIS A 245 -2.29 9.96 13.80
CA HIS A 245 -1.32 10.67 12.99
C HIS A 245 -0.34 11.51 13.83
N ASP A 246 0.10 10.93 14.95
CA ASP A 246 1.12 11.52 15.82
C ASP A 246 2.48 11.52 15.11
N GLN A 247 3.38 12.44 15.51
CA GLN A 247 4.63 12.69 14.80
C GLN A 247 5.57 11.47 14.76
N ASP A 248 5.47 10.59 15.75
CA ASP A 248 6.26 9.38 15.90
C ASP A 248 5.46 8.10 15.60
N ASP A 249 4.28 8.23 14.99
CA ASP A 249 3.46 7.07 14.65
C ASP A 249 4.21 6.07 13.75
N PRO A 250 3.97 4.77 13.94
CA PRO A 250 4.44 3.78 12.98
C PRO A 250 3.93 4.10 11.58
N VAL A 251 4.80 3.87 10.60
CA VAL A 251 4.49 4.06 9.18
C VAL A 251 5.09 2.93 8.36
N GLY A 252 4.46 2.58 7.26
CA GLY A 252 5.01 1.61 6.33
C GLY A 252 4.29 1.56 4.98
N PRO A 253 4.91 0.94 3.97
CA PRO A 253 4.30 0.81 2.67
C PRO A 253 3.26 -0.31 2.65
N PHE A 254 2.27 -0.17 1.77
CA PHE A 254 1.39 -1.26 1.38
C PHE A 254 1.20 -1.33 -0.13
N TRP A 255 0.87 -2.53 -0.61
CA TRP A 255 0.35 -2.76 -1.95
C TRP A 255 -0.88 -3.65 -1.86
N LEU A 256 -2.03 -3.13 -2.27
CA LEU A 256 -3.32 -3.79 -2.36
C LEU A 256 -3.61 -4.12 -3.82
N TRP A 257 -3.87 -5.37 -4.20
CA TRP A 257 -4.19 -5.76 -5.59
C TRP A 257 -5.36 -6.72 -5.66
N LYS A 258 -6.09 -6.68 -6.79
CA LYS A 258 -7.35 -7.40 -6.95
C LYS A 258 -7.08 -8.84 -7.35
N VAL A 259 -7.81 -9.77 -6.73
CA VAL A 259 -7.73 -11.20 -7.02
C VAL A 259 -9.13 -11.76 -7.29
N GLU A 260 -9.19 -12.97 -7.84
CA GLU A 260 -10.46 -13.70 -7.95
C GLU A 260 -10.96 -14.11 -6.55
N ASP A 261 -12.27 -14.17 -6.36
CA ASP A 261 -12.88 -14.45 -5.04
C ASP A 261 -12.48 -15.83 -4.46
N ASN A 262 -12.16 -16.78 -5.35
CA ASN A 262 -11.71 -18.12 -4.99
C ASN A 262 -10.17 -18.24 -4.89
N SER A 263 -9.43 -17.12 -4.91
CA SER A 263 -7.98 -17.13 -4.84
C SER A 263 -7.50 -17.75 -3.52
N PRO A 264 -6.52 -18.67 -3.53
CA PRO A 264 -6.07 -19.38 -2.33
C PRO A 264 -5.73 -18.42 -1.18
N THR A 265 -6.23 -18.74 0.00
CA THR A 265 -6.00 -18.03 1.28
C THR A 265 -4.80 -18.59 2.03
N HIS A 266 -3.79 -19.14 1.34
CA HIS A 266 -2.51 -19.50 1.98
C HIS A 266 -1.76 -18.22 2.39
N LEU A 267 -2.33 -17.54 3.38
CA LEU A 267 -1.73 -16.49 4.17
C LEU A 267 -0.68 -17.22 5.00
N MET A 268 0.59 -16.98 4.72
CA MET A 268 1.71 -17.42 5.56
C MET A 268 2.33 -16.15 6.18
N GLU A 269 3.06 -16.27 7.30
CA GLU A 269 3.84 -15.16 7.86
C GLU A 269 5.32 -15.32 7.47
N TYR A 270 5.99 -14.21 7.17
CA TYR A 270 7.45 -14.16 7.01
C TYR A 270 8.00 -13.00 7.85
N THR A 271 8.86 -13.35 8.81
CA THR A 271 9.55 -12.45 9.75
C THR A 271 11.06 -12.57 9.59
#